data_AF-A0A818KT77-F1
#
_entry.id   AF-A0A818KT77-F1
#
_cell.length_a   1.000
_cell.length_b   1.000
_cell.length_c   1.000
_cell.angle_alpha   90.00
_cell.angle_beta   90.00
_cell.angle_gamma   90.00
#
_symmetry.space_group_name_H-M   'P 1'
#
loop_
_entity.id
_entity.type
_entity.pdbx_description
1 polymer ?
#
loop_
_entity_poly.entity_id
_entity_poly.type
_entity_poly.pdbx_seq_one_letter_code
_entity_poly.pdbx_strand_id
1 'polypeptide(L)'
;TYTWNIYEDNGIIHSKDYPKFLRTNVEYTWIIHMNSSNEIEINLTDINLDYDYDYLQIITGDVIYSLNIPKSFRLQTINETKLILRTKHSNDDYQYRGFNLTYQKLNKTSMDENNQLKNLPCGKIYSSYNGTIEFQYETLTSFDCLILIEVDDGQNIFLRFDYLNWDTKENYIDIGLFHDPNQYQIYHISDTLPGTWFIANHSQIWIRFYSSQFSFGNSTFRLFYSETIQWSTISPKPNIQILDNNRLFPYRLISLPTN
;
A
#
# COMPACT_ATOMS: atom_id res chain seq x y z
N THR A 1 -7.39 -0.20 25.64
CA THR A 1 -7.85 -0.51 24.27
C THR A 1 -9.35 -0.39 24.20
N TYR A 2 -9.88 0.25 23.16
CA TYR A 2 -11.31 0.39 22.91
C TYR A 2 -11.65 -0.23 21.55
N THR A 3 -12.76 -0.96 21.47
CA THR A 3 -13.15 -1.68 20.25
C THR A 3 -14.61 -1.41 19.90
N TRP A 4 -14.88 -1.12 18.62
CA TRP A 4 -16.21 -0.94 18.06
C TRP A 4 -16.44 -1.93 16.92
N ASN A 5 -17.59 -2.60 16.91
CA ASN A 5 -18.02 -3.45 15.82
C ASN A 5 -19.06 -2.69 14.99
N ILE A 6 -18.84 -2.63 13.68
CA ILE A 6 -19.62 -1.88 12.70
C ILE A 6 -20.19 -2.91 11.72
N TYR A 7 -21.50 -2.82 11.46
CA TYR A 7 -22.21 -3.76 10.60
C TYR A 7 -22.91 -3.06 9.42
N GLU A 8 -22.81 -1.73 9.36
CA GLU A 8 -23.34 -0.91 8.29
C GLU A 8 -22.48 -1.06 7.02
N ASP A 9 -23.13 -1.00 5.86
CA ASP A 9 -22.45 -1.12 4.56
C ASP A 9 -21.71 0.17 4.16
N ASN A 10 -21.92 1.28 4.84
CA ASN A 10 -21.17 2.53 4.65
C ASN A 10 -21.25 3.39 5.92
N GLY A 11 -20.30 4.32 6.06
CA GLY A 11 -20.32 5.24 7.18
C GLY A 11 -19.06 6.10 7.28
N ILE A 12 -18.95 6.77 8.42
CA ILE A 12 -17.83 7.64 8.76
C ILE A 12 -17.17 7.08 10.02
N ILE A 13 -15.84 6.99 10.01
CA ILE A 13 -15.05 6.63 11.18
C ILE A 13 -14.06 7.75 11.43
N HIS A 14 -14.02 8.24 12.65
CA HIS A 14 -13.07 9.25 13.09
C HIS A 14 -12.48 8.86 14.44
N SER A 15 -11.34 9.44 14.79
CA SER A 15 -10.80 9.29 16.15
C SER A 15 -11.82 9.77 17.19
N LYS A 16 -11.83 9.16 18.38
CA LYS A 16 -12.89 9.31 19.41
C LYS A 16 -13.25 10.76 19.76
N ASP A 17 -12.27 11.66 19.72
CA ASP A 17 -12.43 13.06 20.10
C ASP A 17 -12.30 14.02 18.89
N TYR A 18 -12.20 13.52 17.65
CA TYR A 18 -12.06 14.34 16.44
C TYR A 18 -13.14 15.45 16.36
N PRO A 19 -12.80 16.70 15.98
CA PRO A 19 -11.47 17.20 15.56
C PRO A 19 -10.60 17.71 16.72
N LYS A 20 -10.91 17.35 17.97
CA LYS A 20 -10.06 17.67 19.15
C LYS A 20 -8.85 16.73 19.20
N PHE A 21 -7.89 17.11 20.04
CA PHE A 21 -6.61 16.41 20.13
C PHE A 21 -6.76 14.97 20.63
N LEU A 22 -5.90 14.11 20.10
CA LEU A 22 -5.79 12.71 20.48
C LEU A 22 -5.34 12.56 21.93
N ARG A 23 -5.78 11.46 22.54
CA ARG A 23 -5.26 11.02 23.83
C ARG A 23 -3.98 10.24 23.61
N THR A 24 -3.02 10.41 24.51
CA THR A 24 -1.74 9.70 24.48
C THR A 24 -1.89 8.27 25.03
N ASN A 25 -1.11 7.34 24.48
CA ASN A 25 -1.05 5.93 24.92
C ASN A 25 -2.41 5.20 24.88
N VAL A 26 -3.18 5.39 23.81
CA VAL A 26 -4.46 4.69 23.61
C VAL A 26 -4.48 3.92 22.30
N GLU A 27 -5.08 2.74 22.35
CA GLU A 27 -5.41 1.94 21.17
C GLU A 27 -6.91 1.92 20.94
N TYR A 28 -7.31 2.28 19.72
CA TYR A 28 -8.66 2.29 19.22
C TYR A 28 -8.77 1.32 18.04
N THR A 29 -9.79 0.47 18.05
CA THR A 29 -10.02 -0.53 17.01
C THR A 29 -11.46 -0.44 16.53
N TRP A 30 -11.65 -0.33 15.22
CA TRP A 30 -12.94 -0.45 14.56
C TRP A 30 -12.92 -1.69 13.68
N ILE A 31 -13.89 -2.58 13.84
CA ILE A 31 -14.03 -3.81 13.06
C ILE A 31 -15.26 -3.64 12.20
N ILE A 32 -15.06 -3.46 10.90
CA ILE A 32 -16.12 -3.39 9.90
C ILE A 32 -16.36 -4.82 9.41
N HIS A 33 -17.51 -5.36 9.79
CA HIS A 33 -17.96 -6.69 9.41
C HIS A 33 -18.53 -6.64 8.00
N MET A 34 -17.97 -7.45 7.09
CA MET A 34 -18.45 -7.55 5.72
C MET A 34 -18.78 -8.99 5.36
N ASN A 35 -19.76 -9.19 4.49
CA ASN A 35 -20.00 -10.53 3.95
C ASN A 35 -18.86 -10.87 2.99
N SER A 36 -18.46 -12.14 2.95
CA SER A 36 -17.49 -12.65 1.99
C SER A 36 -17.88 -12.25 0.57
N SER A 37 -16.92 -11.77 -0.24
CA SER A 37 -17.07 -11.31 -1.63
C SER A 37 -17.34 -9.82 -1.90
N ASN A 38 -17.22 -8.94 -0.90
CA ASN A 38 -17.37 -7.48 -1.11
C ASN A 38 -16.02 -6.77 -1.19
N GLU A 39 -15.97 -5.63 -1.88
CA GLU A 39 -14.86 -4.70 -1.81
C GLU A 39 -15.23 -3.55 -0.86
N ILE A 40 -14.25 -2.95 -0.18
CA ILE A 40 -14.45 -1.74 0.61
C ILE A 40 -13.65 -0.61 0.00
N GLU A 41 -14.31 0.49 -0.30
CA GLU A 41 -13.66 1.76 -0.57
C GLU A 41 -13.50 2.50 0.75
N ILE A 42 -12.27 2.93 1.04
CA ILE A 42 -11.95 3.76 2.21
C ILE A 42 -11.35 5.06 1.69
N ASN A 43 -11.92 6.17 2.16
CA ASN A 43 -11.49 7.51 1.80
C ASN A 43 -11.08 8.26 3.07
N LEU A 44 -9.79 8.51 3.22
CA LEU A 44 -9.22 9.23 4.34
C LEU A 44 -9.31 10.75 4.07
N THR A 45 -10.38 11.35 4.58
CA THR A 45 -10.71 12.76 4.35
C THR A 45 -9.83 13.74 5.12
N ASP A 46 -9.38 13.37 6.32
CA ASP A 46 -8.45 14.14 7.13
C ASP A 46 -7.56 13.21 7.94
N ILE A 47 -6.28 13.56 8.05
CA ILE A 47 -5.34 12.88 8.92
C ILE A 47 -4.30 13.85 9.46
N ASN A 48 -4.13 13.80 10.78
CA ASN A 48 -3.19 14.60 11.52
C ASN A 48 -2.72 13.80 12.73
N LEU A 49 -1.66 13.03 12.51
CA LEU A 49 -0.99 12.16 13.47
C LEU A 49 0.48 12.56 13.62
N ASP A 50 1.12 12.06 14.67
CA ASP A 50 2.56 12.12 14.87
C ASP A 50 3.24 10.97 14.14
N TYR A 51 3.84 11.26 12.99
CA TYR A 51 4.39 10.22 12.11
C TYR A 51 5.51 9.39 12.74
N ASP A 52 6.17 9.88 13.79
CA ASP A 52 7.26 9.17 14.44
C ASP A 52 6.77 8.14 15.48
N TYR A 53 5.53 8.30 15.98
CA TYR A 53 5.07 7.54 17.14
C TYR A 53 3.65 6.98 17.01
N ASP A 54 2.78 7.65 16.29
CA ASP A 54 1.40 7.25 16.06
C ASP A 54 1.27 6.51 14.74
N TYR A 55 0.38 5.52 14.70
CA TYR A 55 0.07 4.85 13.46
C TYR A 55 -1.41 4.47 13.36
N LEU A 56 -1.95 4.71 12.17
CA LEU A 56 -3.21 4.15 11.71
C LEU A 56 -2.90 2.94 10.86
N GLN A 57 -3.45 1.81 11.25
CA GLN A 57 -3.39 0.54 10.55
C GLN A 57 -4.76 0.16 10.01
N ILE A 58 -4.81 -0.39 8.81
CA ILE A 58 -6.00 -1.04 8.25
C ILE A 58 -5.62 -2.47 7.96
N ILE A 59 -6.39 -3.40 8.49
CA ILE A 59 -6.14 -4.82 8.37
C ILE A 59 -7.34 -5.45 7.67
N THR A 60 -7.14 -6.07 6.51
CA THR A 60 -8.21 -6.75 5.76
C THR A 60 -7.83 -8.20 5.52
N GLY A 61 -8.46 -9.14 6.21
CA GLY A 61 -7.97 -10.52 6.22
C GLY A 61 -6.53 -10.58 6.75
N ASP A 62 -5.59 -11.05 5.92
CA ASP A 62 -4.17 -11.16 6.25
C ASP A 62 -3.35 -9.90 5.86
N VAL A 63 -3.97 -8.90 5.22
CA VAL A 63 -3.26 -7.67 4.80
C VAL A 63 -3.18 -6.68 5.94
N ILE A 64 -2.00 -6.10 6.22
CA ILE A 64 -1.83 -4.97 7.14
C ILE A 64 -1.31 -3.76 6.37
N TYR A 65 -2.13 -2.75 6.20
CA TYR A 65 -1.73 -1.40 5.82
C TYR A 65 -1.29 -0.67 7.08
N SER A 66 -0.04 -0.23 7.17
CA SER A 66 0.40 0.76 8.17
C SER A 66 0.66 2.08 7.43
N LEU A 67 0.09 3.20 7.92
CA LEU A 67 0.09 4.55 7.34
C LEU A 67 1.29 4.86 6.41
N ASN A 68 1.19 5.32 5.16
CA ASN A 68 0.28 6.28 4.52
C ASN A 68 -0.68 5.59 3.59
N ILE A 69 -1.92 5.62 4.03
CA ILE A 69 -3.06 5.27 3.23
C ILE A 69 -3.27 6.39 2.20
N PRO A 70 -3.41 6.08 0.91
CA PRO A 70 -3.88 7.02 -0.10
C PRO A 70 -5.06 7.85 0.38
N LYS A 71 -5.19 9.13 -0.03
CA LYS A 71 -6.39 9.94 0.30
C LYS A 71 -7.69 9.17 0.02
N SER A 72 -7.72 8.38 -1.06
CA SER A 72 -8.76 7.39 -1.31
C SER A 72 -8.16 6.13 -1.93
N PHE A 73 -8.60 4.96 -1.48
CA PHE A 73 -8.14 3.66 -1.95
C PHE A 73 -9.23 2.60 -1.74
N ARG A 74 -9.15 1.54 -2.55
CA ARG A 74 -10.05 0.40 -2.51
C ARG A 74 -9.30 -0.83 -2.05
N LEU A 75 -9.93 -1.59 -1.16
CA LEU A 75 -9.41 -2.81 -0.61
C LEU A 75 -10.38 -3.96 -0.88
N GLN A 76 -9.84 -5.08 -1.34
CA GLN A 76 -10.62 -6.30 -1.40
C GLN A 76 -10.67 -6.90 0.02
N THR A 77 -11.87 -7.09 0.55
CA THR A 77 -12.03 -7.75 1.85
C THR A 77 -12.44 -9.20 1.66
N ILE A 78 -11.87 -10.09 2.48
CA ILE A 78 -12.19 -11.52 2.46
C ILE A 78 -13.36 -11.79 3.41
N ASN A 79 -13.36 -11.18 4.60
CA ASN A 79 -14.39 -11.32 5.63
C ASN A 79 -14.54 -10.02 6.46
N GLU A 80 -13.48 -9.60 7.16
CA GLU A 80 -13.51 -8.43 8.04
C GLU A 80 -12.43 -7.40 7.63
N THR A 81 -12.76 -6.13 7.82
CA THR A 81 -11.82 -5.02 7.72
C THR A 81 -11.65 -4.37 9.10
N LYS A 82 -10.49 -4.52 9.72
CA LYS A 82 -10.14 -3.95 11.02
C LYS A 82 -9.29 -2.69 10.83
N LEU A 83 -9.83 -1.54 11.21
CA LEU A 83 -9.08 -0.30 11.35
C LEU A 83 -8.55 -0.22 12.78
N ILE A 84 -7.23 -0.08 12.97
CA ILE A 84 -6.58 0.04 14.26
C ILE A 84 -5.82 1.37 14.29
N LEU A 85 -6.22 2.30 15.15
CA LEU A 85 -5.40 3.47 15.50
C LEU A 85 -4.68 3.17 16.81
N ARG A 86 -3.35 3.24 16.79
CA ARG A 86 -2.53 3.23 18.01
C ARG A 86 -1.82 4.56 18.14
N THR A 87 -2.06 5.23 19.27
CA THR A 87 -1.39 6.49 19.60
C THR A 87 -0.31 6.25 20.65
N LYS A 88 0.88 6.81 20.43
CA LYS A 88 2.03 6.70 21.33
C LYS A 88 2.85 7.99 21.35
N HIS A 89 2.21 9.17 21.39
CA HIS A 89 2.96 10.42 21.52
C HIS A 89 3.84 10.46 22.77
N SER A 90 5.05 11.02 22.61
CA SER A 90 6.04 11.14 23.70
C SER A 90 5.66 12.17 24.77
N ASN A 91 4.87 13.19 24.42
CA ASN A 91 4.42 14.26 25.31
C ASN A 91 2.98 14.69 25.01
N ASP A 92 2.20 15.03 26.04
CA ASP A 92 0.81 15.53 25.94
C ASP A 92 0.69 16.95 25.31
N ASP A 93 1.81 17.60 24.99
CA ASP A 93 1.86 18.97 24.46
C ASP A 93 1.59 19.06 22.94
N TYR A 94 1.55 17.93 22.23
CA TYR A 94 1.33 17.92 20.78
C TYR A 94 -0.15 17.87 20.40
N GLN A 95 -0.53 18.76 19.49
CA GLN A 95 -1.92 19.02 19.10
C GLN A 95 -2.36 18.21 17.86
N TYR A 96 -2.25 16.88 17.92
CA TYR A 96 -2.66 16.00 16.81
C TYR A 96 -4.16 15.72 16.86
N ARG A 97 -4.91 16.12 15.82
CA ARG A 97 -6.38 16.04 15.77
C ARG A 97 -6.91 14.64 15.44
N GLY A 98 -6.04 13.72 15.01
CA GLY A 98 -6.42 12.36 14.66
C GLY A 98 -6.82 12.22 13.20
N PHE A 99 -7.84 11.42 12.91
CA PHE A 99 -8.24 11.13 11.53
C PHE A 99 -9.76 11.19 11.37
N ASN A 100 -10.18 11.38 10.12
CA ASN A 100 -11.55 11.22 9.67
C ASN A 100 -11.56 10.50 8.33
N LEU A 101 -12.29 9.39 8.24
CA LEU A 101 -12.45 8.62 7.01
C LEU A 101 -13.91 8.27 6.75
N THR A 102 -14.23 8.08 5.49
CA THR A 102 -15.48 7.45 5.06
C THR A 102 -15.17 6.06 4.53
N TYR A 103 -16.09 5.13 4.71
CA TYR A 103 -16.01 3.82 4.10
C TYR A 103 -17.32 3.48 3.40
N GLN A 104 -17.21 2.73 2.32
CA GLN A 104 -18.35 2.24 1.55
C GLN A 104 -18.05 0.84 1.03
N LYS A 105 -18.97 -0.07 1.28
CA LYS A 105 -19.01 -1.39 0.67
C LYS A 105 -19.40 -1.25 -0.80
N LEU A 106 -18.58 -1.81 -1.65
CA LEU A 106 -18.82 -1.94 -3.08
C LEU A 106 -19.34 -3.35 -3.33
N ASN A 107 -20.53 -3.44 -3.93
CA ASN A 107 -21.00 -4.70 -4.48
C ASN A 107 -20.06 -5.07 -5.63
N LYS A 108 -19.61 -6.33 -5.68
CA LYS A 108 -18.84 -6.85 -6.80
C LYS A 108 -19.68 -6.75 -8.07
N THR A 109 -19.56 -5.65 -8.81
CA THR A 109 -20.19 -5.50 -10.11
C THR A 109 -19.52 -6.50 -11.03
N SER A 110 -20.28 -7.52 -11.45
CA SER A 110 -19.98 -8.20 -12.70
C SER A 110 -19.82 -7.12 -13.79
N MET A 111 -18.68 -7.07 -14.45
CA MET A 111 -18.45 -6.15 -15.56
C MET A 111 -19.43 -6.38 -16.73
N ASP A 112 -19.58 -5.32 -17.55
CA ASP A 112 -19.97 -5.24 -18.98
C ASP A 112 -21.23 -4.38 -19.27
N GLU A 113 -21.38 -3.63 -20.37
CA GLU A 113 -20.65 -3.57 -21.66
C GLU A 113 -20.15 -2.16 -22.05
N ASN A 114 -20.35 -1.09 -21.26
CA ASN A 114 -20.10 0.29 -21.76
C ASN A 114 -19.67 1.38 -20.73
N ASN A 115 -19.13 1.06 -19.55
CA ASN A 115 -18.35 2.05 -18.78
C ASN A 115 -17.49 1.42 -17.68
N GLN A 116 -16.17 1.60 -17.82
CA GLN A 116 -15.10 0.76 -17.30
C GLN A 116 -14.73 1.04 -15.83
N LEU A 117 -14.58 -0.03 -15.04
CA LEU A 117 -13.51 -0.13 -14.04
C LEU A 117 -12.92 -1.53 -14.13
N LYS A 118 -11.91 -1.68 -14.98
CA LYS A 118 -11.24 -2.96 -15.20
C LYS A 118 -10.30 -3.24 -14.03
N ASN A 119 -10.49 -4.39 -13.35
CA ASN A 119 -9.52 -5.11 -12.52
C ASN A 119 -8.41 -4.24 -11.88
N LEU A 120 -8.78 -3.30 -11.03
CA LEU A 120 -7.77 -2.49 -10.36
C LEU A 120 -6.98 -3.41 -9.40
N PRO A 121 -5.66 -3.56 -9.55
CA PRO A 121 -4.86 -4.44 -8.70
C PRO A 121 -4.71 -3.89 -7.28
N CYS A 122 -5.23 -2.69 -7.00
CA CYS A 122 -5.09 -2.00 -5.73
C CYS A 122 -5.64 -2.80 -4.57
N GLY A 123 -4.92 -2.73 -3.46
CA GLY A 123 -5.30 -3.39 -2.22
C GLY A 123 -5.14 -4.91 -2.24
N LYS A 124 -4.47 -5.48 -3.26
CA LYS A 124 -4.25 -6.93 -3.37
C LYS A 124 -2.90 -7.35 -2.82
N ILE A 125 -2.87 -8.56 -2.26
CA ILE A 125 -1.66 -9.33 -2.00
C ILE A 125 -1.46 -10.32 -3.13
N TYR A 126 -0.24 -10.35 -3.65
CA TYR A 126 0.22 -11.34 -4.60
C TYR A 126 1.21 -12.27 -3.89
N SER A 127 0.72 -13.45 -3.50
CA SER A 127 1.45 -14.43 -2.68
C SER A 127 1.94 -15.66 -3.46
N SER A 128 1.87 -15.64 -4.78
CA SER A 128 2.33 -16.75 -5.62
C SER A 128 3.85 -16.69 -5.82
N TYR A 129 4.49 -17.82 -6.04
CA TYR A 129 5.95 -17.87 -6.28
C TYR A 129 6.41 -17.04 -7.49
N ASN A 130 5.50 -16.76 -8.44
CA ASN A 130 5.67 -15.79 -9.50
C ASN A 130 4.32 -15.25 -9.99
N GLY A 131 4.36 -14.17 -10.78
CA GLY A 131 3.16 -13.66 -11.44
C GLY A 131 3.38 -12.42 -12.29
N THR A 132 2.34 -12.06 -13.03
CA THR A 132 2.28 -10.82 -13.82
C THR A 132 1.12 -9.98 -13.32
N ILE A 133 1.40 -8.71 -13.02
CA ILE A 133 0.46 -7.71 -12.56
C ILE A 133 0.29 -6.69 -13.68
N GLU A 134 -0.93 -6.59 -14.20
CA GLU A 134 -1.29 -5.63 -15.23
C GLU A 134 -2.21 -4.57 -14.66
N PHE A 135 -1.99 -3.34 -15.10
CA PHE A 135 -2.80 -2.20 -14.75
C PHE A 135 -3.17 -1.44 -16.02
N GLN A 136 -4.46 -1.16 -16.16
CA GLN A 136 -5.00 -0.28 -17.16
C GLN A 136 -6.08 0.57 -16.52
N TYR A 137 -5.87 1.88 -16.54
CA TYR A 137 -6.83 2.83 -15.99
C TYR A 137 -7.10 3.95 -16.97
N GLU A 138 -8.39 4.18 -17.20
CA GLU A 138 -8.92 5.13 -18.16
C GLU A 138 -9.97 6.01 -17.45
N THR A 139 -9.59 6.89 -16.52
CA THR A 139 -10.56 7.87 -15.98
C THR A 139 -9.94 9.20 -15.55
N LEU A 140 -10.82 10.21 -15.45
CA LEU A 140 -10.56 11.63 -15.16
C LEU A 140 -10.27 11.95 -13.67
N THR A 141 -9.78 11.01 -12.87
CA THR A 141 -9.64 11.19 -11.40
C THR A 141 -8.30 10.69 -10.89
N SER A 142 -7.71 11.42 -9.94
CA SER A 142 -6.52 10.94 -9.23
C SER A 142 -6.82 9.67 -8.46
N PHE A 143 -5.88 8.74 -8.45
CA PHE A 143 -5.93 7.57 -7.59
C PHE A 143 -4.54 7.33 -7.01
N ASP A 144 -4.52 6.62 -5.89
CA ASP A 144 -3.28 6.23 -5.24
C ASP A 144 -3.47 4.82 -4.70
N CYS A 145 -2.65 3.92 -5.19
CA CYS A 145 -2.91 2.50 -5.24
C CYS A 145 -1.73 1.74 -4.66
N LEU A 146 -1.95 0.95 -3.61
CA LEU A 146 -0.91 0.14 -3.00
C LEU A 146 -1.19 -1.35 -3.25
N ILE A 147 -0.16 -2.09 -3.63
CA ILE A 147 -0.17 -3.56 -3.67
C ILE A 147 0.97 -4.11 -2.85
N LEU A 148 0.83 -5.36 -2.42
CA LEU A 148 1.87 -6.09 -1.72
C LEU A 148 2.23 -7.35 -2.51
N ILE A 149 3.51 -7.61 -2.66
CA ILE A 149 4.04 -8.87 -3.19
C ILE A 149 4.73 -9.57 -2.04
N GLU A 150 4.30 -10.80 -1.77
CA GLU A 150 4.82 -11.65 -0.72
C GLU A 150 5.25 -12.98 -1.34
N VAL A 151 6.43 -13.45 -0.96
CA VAL A 151 6.95 -14.75 -1.37
C VAL A 151 7.33 -15.56 -0.14
N ASP A 152 7.71 -16.81 -0.33
CA ASP A 152 8.12 -17.67 0.78
C ASP A 152 9.21 -17.01 1.66
N ASP A 153 9.13 -17.26 2.97
CA ASP A 153 10.05 -16.68 3.95
C ASP A 153 11.52 -16.96 3.59
N GLY A 154 12.32 -15.90 3.58
CA GLY A 154 13.74 -15.96 3.24
C GLY A 154 14.05 -16.00 1.74
N GLN A 155 13.04 -15.97 0.86
CA GLN A 155 13.26 -15.79 -0.58
C GLN A 155 13.48 -14.32 -0.95
N ASN A 156 14.14 -14.12 -2.08
CA ASN A 156 14.28 -12.81 -2.71
C ASN A 156 13.13 -12.58 -3.68
N ILE A 157 12.77 -11.31 -3.89
CA ILE A 157 11.81 -10.92 -4.93
C ILE A 157 12.57 -10.33 -6.11
N PHE A 158 12.48 -10.99 -7.25
CA PHE A 158 12.96 -10.48 -8.52
C PHE A 158 11.81 -9.80 -9.26
N LEU A 159 12.03 -8.58 -9.72
CA LEU A 159 10.98 -7.73 -10.27
C LEU A 159 11.43 -7.01 -11.54
N ARG A 160 10.55 -6.89 -12.53
CA ARG A 160 10.79 -6.12 -13.74
C ARG A 160 9.50 -5.54 -14.30
N PHE A 161 9.59 -4.32 -14.82
CA PHE A 161 8.53 -3.75 -15.62
C PHE A 161 8.75 -4.12 -17.09
N ASP A 162 7.73 -4.73 -17.70
CA ASP A 162 7.72 -5.08 -19.12
C ASP A 162 7.12 -3.97 -19.98
N TYR A 163 6.22 -3.18 -19.39
CA TYR A 163 5.53 -2.11 -20.06
C TYR A 163 5.18 -0.99 -19.07
N LEU A 164 5.31 0.25 -19.50
CA LEU A 164 5.01 1.44 -18.73
C LEU A 164 4.63 2.55 -19.71
N ASN A 165 3.45 3.12 -19.53
CA ASN A 165 3.00 4.29 -20.26
C ASN A 165 2.18 5.16 -19.31
N TRP A 166 2.66 6.38 -19.09
CA TRP A 166 1.96 7.41 -18.36
C TRP A 166 1.39 8.45 -19.32
N ASP A 167 0.17 8.88 -19.06
CA ASP A 167 -0.46 10.00 -19.77
C ASP A 167 0.02 11.36 -19.26
N THR A 168 0.59 11.43 -18.05
CA THR A 168 1.19 12.63 -17.47
C THR A 168 2.44 12.31 -16.64
N LYS A 169 3.36 13.28 -16.56
CA LYS A 169 4.61 13.19 -15.78
C LYS A 169 4.40 13.22 -14.26
N GLU A 170 3.21 13.60 -13.82
CA GLU A 170 2.83 13.62 -12.41
C GLU A 170 2.47 12.22 -11.88
N ASN A 171 2.35 11.23 -12.77
CA ASN A 171 2.09 9.85 -12.39
C ASN A 171 3.41 9.15 -12.10
N TYR A 172 3.41 8.24 -11.13
CA TYR A 172 4.62 7.54 -10.75
C TYR A 172 4.34 6.17 -10.11
N ILE A 173 5.40 5.37 -10.06
CA ILE A 173 5.49 4.16 -9.27
C ILE A 173 6.57 4.32 -8.22
N ASP A 174 6.22 4.04 -6.98
CA ASP A 174 7.17 3.83 -5.91
C ASP A 174 7.27 2.36 -5.52
N ILE A 175 8.47 1.94 -5.16
CA ILE A 175 8.76 0.61 -4.64
C ILE A 175 9.42 0.79 -3.28
N GLY A 176 9.00 -0.02 -2.33
CA GLY A 176 9.70 -0.11 -1.07
C GLY A 176 9.59 -1.45 -0.38
N LEU A 177 10.30 -1.54 0.74
CA LEU A 177 10.41 -2.75 1.52
C LEU A 177 9.46 -2.72 2.72
N PHE A 178 9.19 -3.90 3.28
CA PHE A 178 8.40 -4.08 4.50
C PHE A 178 6.95 -3.59 4.35
N HIS A 179 6.33 -3.16 5.45
CA HIS A 179 4.89 -2.84 5.52
C HIS A 179 4.60 -1.32 5.58
N ASP A 180 5.63 -0.47 5.60
CA ASP A 180 5.47 0.99 5.71
C ASP A 180 5.91 1.69 4.40
N PRO A 181 4.95 2.26 3.64
CA PRO A 181 5.23 2.92 2.37
C PRO A 181 5.90 4.29 2.45
N ASN A 182 6.16 4.85 3.64
CA ASN A 182 6.82 6.15 3.79
C ASN A 182 8.19 6.08 4.44
N GLN A 183 8.47 5.02 5.19
CA GLN A 183 9.80 4.85 5.79
C GLN A 183 10.79 4.24 4.81
N TYR A 184 10.32 3.37 3.91
CA TYR A 184 11.17 2.52 3.10
C TYR A 184 10.90 2.65 1.60
N GLN A 185 10.61 3.86 1.09
CA GLN A 185 10.67 4.10 -0.36
C GLN A 185 12.13 4.01 -0.80
N ILE A 186 12.42 3.07 -1.69
CA ILE A 186 13.79 2.81 -2.17
C ILE A 186 13.95 3.18 -3.64
N TYR A 187 12.84 3.18 -4.38
CA TYR A 187 12.88 3.50 -5.79
C TYR A 187 11.63 4.23 -6.26
N HIS A 188 11.83 5.16 -7.20
CA HIS A 188 10.81 6.03 -7.79
C HIS A 188 10.91 5.98 -9.31
N ILE A 189 9.77 5.81 -9.98
CA ILE A 189 9.64 5.68 -11.43
C ILE A 189 8.54 6.64 -11.91
N SER A 190 8.93 7.81 -12.42
CA SER A 190 8.00 8.83 -12.94
C SER A 190 7.94 8.91 -14.47
N ASP A 191 8.96 8.42 -15.17
CA ASP A 191 9.14 8.69 -16.60
C ASP A 191 9.23 7.41 -17.43
N THR A 192 10.45 6.96 -17.74
CA THR A 192 10.72 5.88 -18.69
C THR A 192 10.61 4.51 -18.05
N LEU A 193 10.19 3.53 -18.85
CA LEU A 193 10.23 2.12 -18.48
C LEU A 193 11.62 1.76 -17.93
N PRO A 194 11.73 1.26 -16.69
CA PRO A 194 13.00 0.79 -16.17
C PRO A 194 13.50 -0.37 -17.01
N GLY A 195 14.60 -0.17 -17.75
CA GLY A 195 15.28 -1.21 -18.52
C GLY A 195 16.10 -2.19 -17.65
N THR A 196 15.75 -2.31 -16.37
CA THR A 196 16.52 -2.99 -15.33
C THR A 196 15.66 -4.01 -14.60
N TRP A 197 16.30 -5.06 -14.11
CA TRP A 197 15.73 -5.93 -13.09
C TRP A 197 15.97 -5.33 -11.72
N PHE A 198 14.99 -5.46 -10.84
CA PHE A 198 15.10 -5.13 -9.43
C PHE A 198 15.20 -6.41 -8.62
N ILE A 199 16.06 -6.40 -7.59
CA ILE A 199 16.20 -7.50 -6.64
C ILE A 199 15.96 -6.94 -5.25
N ALA A 200 14.89 -7.36 -4.60
CA ALA A 200 14.69 -7.15 -3.18
C ALA A 200 15.19 -8.39 -2.43
N ASN A 201 16.15 -8.20 -1.52
CA ASN A 201 16.66 -9.26 -0.65
C ASN A 201 15.73 -9.48 0.57
N HIS A 202 14.43 -9.45 0.32
CA HIS A 202 13.36 -9.54 1.30
C HIS A 202 12.20 -10.32 0.69
N SER A 203 11.46 -11.05 1.53
CA SER A 203 10.29 -11.82 1.10
C SER A 203 9.03 -10.98 0.90
N GLN A 204 9.11 -9.66 1.13
CA GLN A 204 7.97 -8.74 0.99
C GLN A 204 8.41 -7.39 0.43
N ILE A 205 7.65 -6.89 -0.54
CA ILE A 205 7.74 -5.51 -1.04
C ILE A 205 6.35 -4.93 -1.25
N TRP A 206 6.24 -3.61 -1.07
CA TRP A 206 5.06 -2.86 -1.50
C TRP A 206 5.36 -2.10 -2.79
N ILE A 207 4.32 -1.93 -3.60
CA ILE A 207 4.39 -1.12 -4.82
C ILE A 207 3.21 -0.15 -4.82
N ARG A 208 3.53 1.14 -4.95
CA ARG A 208 2.56 2.22 -4.96
C ARG A 208 2.46 2.81 -6.36
N PHE A 209 1.28 2.84 -6.92
CA PHE A 209 0.96 3.48 -8.19
C PHE A 209 0.16 4.74 -7.89
N TYR A 210 0.71 5.91 -8.24
CA TYR A 210 0.05 7.18 -8.07
C TYR A 210 -0.33 7.76 -9.43
N SER A 211 -1.57 8.23 -9.52
CA SER A 211 -2.07 9.01 -10.64
C SER A 211 -2.61 10.33 -10.13
N SER A 212 -2.15 11.41 -10.77
CA SER A 212 -2.54 12.76 -10.41
C SER A 212 -3.94 13.12 -10.93
N GLN A 213 -4.48 14.22 -10.42
CA GLN A 213 -5.73 14.82 -10.91
C GLN A 213 -5.62 15.39 -12.33
N PHE A 214 -4.41 15.42 -12.89
CA PHE A 214 -4.13 15.85 -14.27
C PHE A 214 -4.02 14.66 -15.24
N SER A 215 -4.25 13.44 -14.74
CA SER A 215 -4.32 12.24 -15.55
C SER A 215 -5.68 12.19 -16.26
N PHE A 216 -5.69 12.49 -17.55
CA PHE A 216 -6.89 12.54 -18.39
C PHE A 216 -6.86 11.53 -19.54
N GLY A 217 -5.76 10.80 -19.69
CA GLY A 217 -5.55 9.76 -20.69
C GLY A 217 -5.36 8.39 -20.06
N ASN A 218 -4.83 7.47 -20.87
CA ASN A 218 -4.66 6.08 -20.45
C ASN A 218 -3.29 5.88 -19.81
N SER A 219 -3.29 5.54 -18.53
CA SER A 219 -2.11 5.12 -17.79
C SER A 219 -2.11 3.60 -17.62
N THR A 220 -0.98 2.98 -17.95
CA THR A 220 -0.87 1.52 -18.06
C THR A 220 0.52 1.03 -17.69
N PHE A 221 0.60 -0.10 -17.00
CA PHE A 221 1.86 -0.80 -16.80
C PHE A 221 1.67 -2.31 -16.75
N ARG A 222 2.75 -3.03 -17.00
CA ARG A 222 2.87 -4.47 -16.78
C ARG A 222 4.12 -4.74 -15.95
N LEU A 223 3.92 -5.44 -14.87
CA LEU A 223 4.94 -5.83 -13.91
C LEU A 223 5.01 -7.35 -13.82
N PHE A 224 6.23 -7.89 -13.83
CA PHE A 224 6.50 -9.29 -13.54
C PHE A 224 7.27 -9.42 -12.24
N TYR A 225 6.94 -10.45 -11.45
CA TYR A 225 7.68 -10.81 -10.25
C TYR A 225 7.89 -12.33 -10.15
N SER A 226 8.96 -12.74 -9.46
CA SER A 226 9.30 -14.16 -9.24
C SER A 226 10.25 -14.32 -8.06
N GLU A 227 10.17 -15.45 -7.36
CA GLU A 227 11.15 -15.90 -6.36
C GLU A 227 12.49 -16.31 -6.97
N THR A 228 12.49 -16.72 -8.23
CA THR A 228 13.69 -17.24 -8.91
C THR A 228 13.79 -16.74 -10.35
N ILE A 229 15.03 -16.52 -10.81
CA ILE A 229 15.33 -16.13 -12.19
C ILE A 229 16.47 -17.01 -12.71
N GLN A 230 16.28 -17.59 -13.90
CA GLN A 230 17.35 -18.26 -14.63
C GLN A 230 18.15 -17.25 -15.46
N TRP A 231 19.14 -16.59 -14.86
CA TRP A 231 19.92 -15.54 -15.53
C TRP A 231 20.62 -15.98 -16.82
N SER A 232 20.96 -17.28 -16.95
CA SER A 232 21.64 -17.83 -18.13
C SER A 232 20.79 -17.81 -19.40
N THR A 233 19.46 -17.71 -19.28
CA THR A 233 18.54 -17.71 -20.43
C THR A 233 18.22 -16.30 -20.93
N ILE A 234 18.62 -15.27 -20.18
CA ILE A 234 18.35 -13.86 -20.51
C ILE A 234 19.53 -13.29 -21.32
N SER A 235 19.29 -12.96 -22.59
CA SER A 235 20.27 -12.34 -23.48
C SER A 235 19.66 -11.12 -24.17
N PRO A 236 20.33 -9.95 -24.17
CA PRO A 236 21.62 -9.67 -23.53
C PRO A 236 21.54 -9.71 -21.99
N LYS A 237 22.70 -9.78 -21.31
CA LYS A 237 22.74 -9.73 -19.85
C LYS A 237 21.99 -8.49 -19.35
N PRO A 238 20.99 -8.65 -18.47
CA PRO A 238 20.22 -7.53 -18.00
C PRO A 238 21.03 -6.65 -17.04
N ASN A 239 20.71 -5.35 -17.03
CA ASN A 239 21.11 -4.49 -15.94
C ASN A 239 20.29 -4.83 -14.69
N ILE A 240 20.95 -4.84 -13.52
CA ILE A 240 20.35 -5.23 -12.26
C ILE A 240 20.53 -4.08 -11.26
N GLN A 241 19.45 -3.76 -10.55
CA GLN A 241 19.43 -2.85 -9.43
C GLN A 241 19.01 -3.60 -8.16
N ILE A 242 19.80 -3.49 -7.12
CA ILE A 242 19.48 -4.07 -5.81
C ILE A 242 18.67 -3.03 -5.03
N LEU A 243 17.53 -3.45 -4.49
CA LEU A 243 16.71 -2.70 -3.55
C LEU A 243 17.20 -3.05 -2.14
N ASP A 244 18.12 -2.24 -1.62
CA ASP A 244 18.63 -2.38 -0.26
C ASP A 244 18.40 -1.11 0.57
N ASN A 245 18.38 -1.30 1.89
CA ASN A 245 18.23 -0.21 2.85
C ASN A 245 19.58 0.43 3.26
N ASN A 246 20.66 0.13 2.51
CA ASN A 246 22.03 0.45 2.91
C ASN A 246 22.38 1.94 2.82
N ARG A 247 21.44 2.80 2.41
CA ARG A 247 21.62 4.25 2.38
C ARG A 247 21.05 5.00 3.59
N LEU A 248 20.37 4.32 4.53
CA LEU A 248 19.67 4.99 5.63
C LEU A 248 19.80 4.34 7.01
N PHE A 249 20.98 3.86 7.43
CA PHE A 249 21.24 3.69 8.89
C PHE A 249 22.72 3.88 9.28
N PRO A 250 23.14 5.08 9.77
CA PRO A 250 24.20 5.18 10.76
C PRO A 250 23.61 4.96 12.17
N TYR A 251 22.96 3.83 12.41
CA TYR A 251 22.65 3.41 13.78
C TYR A 251 23.30 2.06 14.01
N ARG A 252 24.35 2.11 14.84
CA ARG A 252 25.11 0.98 15.35
C ARG A 252 24.21 -0.23 15.60
N LEU A 253 24.53 -1.33 14.94
CA LEU A 253 24.32 -2.64 15.52
C LEU A 253 24.99 -2.64 16.90
N ILE A 254 24.19 -2.51 17.97
CA ILE A 254 24.65 -2.92 19.29
C ILE A 254 24.73 -4.44 19.20
N SER A 255 25.94 -4.92 18.93
CA SER A 255 26.31 -6.31 19.17
C SER A 255 25.88 -6.68 20.59
N LEU A 256 25.00 -7.67 20.71
CA LEU A 256 24.84 -8.39 21.97
C LEU A 256 26.22 -8.95 22.34
N PRO A 257 26.72 -8.73 23.56
CA PRO A 257 27.97 -9.35 23.97
C PRO A 257 27.78 -10.86 23.96
N THR A 258 28.68 -11.54 23.26
CA THR A 258 28.92 -12.97 23.44
C THR A 258 29.72 -13.17 24.74
N ASN A 259 29.21 -14.11 25.54
CA ASN A 259 29.64 -14.58 26.87
C ASN A 259 29.24 -13.74 28.09
#